data_AF-A0A917AB81-F1
#
_entry.id   AF-A0A917AB81-F1
#
_cell.length_a   1.000
_cell.length_b   1.000
_cell.length_c   1.000
_cell.angle_alpha   90.00
_cell.angle_beta   90.00
_cell.angle_gamma   90.00
#
_symmetry.space_group_name_H-M   'P 1'
#
loop_
_entity.id
_entity.type
_entity.pdbx_description
1 polymer ?
#
loop_
_entity_poly.entity_id
_entity_poly.type
_entity_poly.pdbx_seq_one_letter_code
_entity_poly.pdbx_strand_id
1 'polypeptide(L)' 'MAFAQALLRGEGIDWFEMDVNMSVLEGSVGVLPRRLMVREEDHARAVRTLEDNDIDLGT' A
#
# COMPACT_ATOMS: atom_id res chain seq x y z
N MET A 1 -4.91 0.88 -5.63
CA MET A 1 -3.57 0.25 -5.49
C MET A 1 -2.65 0.47 -6.67
N ALA A 2 -2.99 0.09 -7.90
CA ALA A 2 -2.09 0.28 -9.06
C ALA A 2 -1.61 1.73 -9.26
N PHE A 3 -2.48 2.71 -9.02
CA PHE A 3 -2.11 4.13 -9.11
C PHE A 3 -1.10 4.56 -8.03
N ALA A 4 -1.32 4.22 -6.76
CA ALA A 4 -0.37 4.46 -5.68
C ALA A 4 1.01 3.84 -5.96
N GLN A 5 1.04 2.60 -6.47
CA GLN A 5 2.28 1.92 -6.87
C GLN A 5 3.02 2.67 -7.99
N ALA A 6 2.28 3.19 -8.99
CA ALA A 6 2.88 3.97 -10.06
C ALA A 6 3.51 5.28 -9.56
N LEU A 7 2.88 5.96 -8.60
CA LEU A 7 3.42 7.17 -7.99
C LEU A 7 4.69 6.89 -7.18
N LEU A 8 4.66 5.87 -6.30
CA LEU A 8 5.83 5.49 -5.51
C LEU A 8 7.00 5.07 -6.40
N ARG A 9 6.72 4.35 -7.49
CA ARG A 9 7.73 4.02 -8.49
C ARG A 9 8.34 5.25 -9.15
N GLY A 10 7.52 6.26 -9.48
CA GLY A 10 7.98 7.52 -10.06
C GLY A 10 8.94 8.28 -9.14
N GLU A 11 8.72 8.17 -7.83
CA GLU A 11 9.55 8.79 -6.78
C GLU A 11 10.75 7.92 -6.34
N GLY A 12 10.93 6.75 -6.96
CA GLY A 12 11.99 5.80 -6.62
C GLY A 12 11.84 5.21 -5.22
N ILE A 13 10.61 5.10 -4.72
CA ILE A 13 10.29 4.52 -3.41
C ILE A 13 9.91 3.05 -3.62
N ASP A 14 10.62 2.15 -2.95
CA ASP A 14 10.26 0.73 -2.92
C ASP A 14 9.05 0.48 -2.01
N TRP A 15 8.20 -0.45 -2.41
CA TRP A 15 7.07 -0.91 -1.60
C TRP A 15 6.93 -2.42 -1.60
N PHE A 16 6.23 -2.93 -0.59
CA PHE A 16 5.74 -4.30 -0.57
C PHE A 16 4.27 -4.33 -0.15
N GLU A 17 3.57 -5.35 -0.59
CA GLU A 17 2.17 -5.54 -0.24
C GLU A 17 2.08 -6.46 0.99
N MET A 18 1.38 -6.01 2.02
CA MET A 18 1.06 -6.84 3.18
C MET A 18 -0.33 -7.45 2.98
N ASP A 19 -0.49 -8.71 3.42
CA ASP A 19 -1.76 -9.45 3.45
C ASP A 19 -2.25 -10.03 2.09
N VAL A 20 -1.33 -10.42 1.21
CA VAL A 20 -1.66 -11.06 -0.09
C VAL A 20 -2.11 -12.53 0.04
N ASN A 21 -2.03 -13.13 1.24
CA ASN A 21 -2.19 -14.58 1.44
C ASN A 21 -3.57 -15.04 1.94
N MET A 22 -4.53 -14.15 2.21
CA MET A 22 -5.78 -14.56 2.86
C MET A 22 -6.82 -15.04 1.84
N SER A 23 -6.67 -16.26 1.32
CA SER A 23 -7.77 -16.92 0.60
C SER A 23 -7.81 -18.46 0.56
N VAL A 24 -6.91 -19.24 1.18
CA VAL A 24 -6.90 -20.72 0.99
C VAL A 24 -6.72 -21.54 2.27
N LEU A 25 -7.13 -21.05 3.45
CA LEU A 25 -7.28 -21.92 4.62
C LEU A 25 -8.75 -21.90 5.06
N GLU A 26 -9.53 -22.85 4.53
CA GLU A 26 -10.83 -23.33 5.01
C GLU A 26 -11.85 -22.27 5.51
N GLY A 27 -12.59 -21.66 4.58
CA GLY A 27 -14.04 -21.51 4.80
C GLY A 27 -14.58 -20.37 5.68
N SER A 28 -13.87 -19.27 5.95
CA SER A 28 -14.51 -18.12 6.62
C SER A 28 -13.92 -16.76 6.23
N VAL A 29 -14.72 -16.01 5.46
CA VAL A 29 -15.07 -14.59 5.65
C VAL A 29 -14.08 -13.77 6.48
N GLY A 30 -13.01 -13.31 5.84
CA GLY A 30 -12.13 -12.30 6.40
C GLY A 30 -11.25 -11.73 5.30
N VAL A 31 -11.82 -10.94 4.38
CA VAL A 31 -10.96 -10.14 3.49
C VAL A 31 -10.41 -9.01 4.35
N LEU A 32 -9.17 -9.16 4.79
CA LEU A 32 -8.43 -8.02 5.32
C LEU A 32 -8.07 -7.10 4.12
N PRO A 33 -8.14 -5.78 4.30
CA PRO A 33 -7.84 -4.86 3.22
C PRO A 33 -6.35 -4.95 2.89
N ARG A 34 -6.03 -5.09 1.59
CA ARG A 34 -4.64 -5.06 1.11
C ARG A 34 -3.98 -3.76 1.55
N ARG A 35 -2.78 -3.87 2.11
CA ARG A 35 -1.98 -2.73 2.56
C ARG A 35 -0.71 -2.62 1.75
N LEU A 36 -0.34 -1.38 1.43
CA LEU A 36 0.93 -1.08 0.79
C LEU A 36 1.86 -0.51 1.84
N MET A 37 3.05 -1.10 1.96
CA MET A 37 4.03 -0.78 2.98
C MET A 37 5.30 -0.28 2.30
N VAL A 38 5.95 0.72 2.90
CA VAL A 38 7.23 1.27 2.44
C VAL A 38 8.25 1.16 3.58
N ARG A 39 9.53 1.42 3.28
CA ARG A 39 10.55 1.55 4.32
C ARG A 39 10.23 2.75 5.22
N GLU A 40 10.60 2.67 6.49
CA GLU A 40 10.38 3.75 7.46
C GLU A 40 11.03 5.07 7.01
N GLU A 41 12.23 4.98 6.44
CA GLU A 41 12.97 6.13 5.88
C GLU A 41 12.24 6.82 4.71
N ASP A 42 11.41 6.09 3.97
CA ASP A 42 10.62 6.62 2.86
C ASP A 42 9.18 6.98 3.25
N HIS A 43 8.74 6.63 4.46
CA HIS A 43 7.34 6.77 4.87
C HIS A 43 6.82 8.20 4.73
N ALA A 44 7.56 9.19 5.22
CA ALA A 44 7.15 10.59 5.14
C ALA A 44 7.06 11.09 3.67
N ARG A 45 7.96 10.61 2.80
CA ARG A 45 7.95 10.95 1.37
C ARG A 45 6.76 10.29 0.69
N ALA A 46 6.53 9.00 0.94
CA ALA A 46 5.44 8.23 0.38
C ALA A 46 4.08 8.83 0.75
N VAL A 47 3.86 9.17 2.03
CA VAL A 47 2.64 9.83 2.51
C VAL A 47 2.39 11.11 1.72
N ARG A 48 3.40 12.00 1.64
CA ARG A 48 3.28 13.25 0.91
C ARG A 48 2.96 13.03 -0.57
N THR A 49 3.66 12.12 -1.24
CA THR A 49 3.40 11.81 -2.66
C THR A 49 1.96 11.34 -2.88
N LEU A 50 1.42 10.54 -1.97
CA LEU A 50 0.05 10.01 -2.09
C LEU A 50 -0.98 11.10 -1.76
N GLU A 51 -0.77 11.91 -0.72
CA GLU A 51 -1.64 13.04 -0.35
C GLU A 51 -1.67 14.14 -1.42
N ASP A 52 -0.51 14.50 -1.99
CA ASP A 52 -0.39 15.49 -3.08
C ASP A 52 -1.15 15.06 -4.35
N ASN A 53 -1.55 13.77 -4.44
CA ASN A 53 -2.33 13.19 -5.53
C ASN A 53 -3.74 12.73 -5.09
N ASP A 54 -4.25 13.26 -3.97
CA ASP A 54 -5.58 12.97 -3.41
C ASP A 54 -5.84 11.47 -3.16
N ILE A 55 -4.81 10.70 -2.81
CA ILE A 55 -4.95 9.29 -2.47
C ILE A 55 -5.18 9.15 -0.96
N ASP A 56 -6.33 8.55 -0.61
CA ASP A 56 -6.65 8.18 0.77
C ASP A 56 -5.72 7.07 1.28
N LEU A 57 -5.16 7.31 2.47
CA LEU A 57 -4.24 6.40 3.16
C LEU A 57 -4.98 5.37 4.04
N GLY A 58 -6.31 5.44 4.12
CA GLY A 58 -7.15 4.49 4.84
C GLY A 58 -7.18 4.75 6.36
N THR A 59 -7.30 6.02 6.74
CA THR A 59 -7.39 6.47 8.13
C THR A 59 -8.73 6.09 8.77
#